data_AF-A0A958AG84-F1
#
_entry.id   AF-A0A958AG84-F1
#
_cell.length_a   1.000
_cell.length_b   1.000
_cell.length_c   1.000
_cell.angle_alpha   90.00
_cell.angle_beta   90.00
_cell.angle_gamma   90.00
#
_symmetry.space_group_name_H-M   'P 1'
#
loop_
_entity.id
_entity.type
_entity.pdbx_description
1 polymer ?
#
loop_
_entity_poly.entity_id
_entity_poly.type
_entity_poly.pdbx_seq_one_letter_code
_entity_poly.pdbx_strand_id
1 'polypeptide(L)'
;AGQKIYEANCVTCHGPQGEGDGLAAAALDPQPASLADKAMMQDLSDGYLFWRVSEGGAMPPFNSAMLAWKGTLSEEEIWQVISYVRTFSEDQPEIQEDTEHHEDEAEHHEDEAEHQEDEAEHHEDGVEHHE
;
A
#
# COMPACT_ATOMS: atom_id res chain seq x y z
N ALA A 1 13.31 -1.53 -5.44
CA ALA A 1 14.09 -1.87 -6.65
C ALA A 1 13.18 -2.47 -7.73
N GLY A 2 12.37 -3.50 -7.39
CA GLY A 2 11.39 -4.12 -8.31
C GLY A 2 10.47 -3.17 -9.06
N GLN A 3 9.87 -2.19 -8.39
CA GLN A 3 9.02 -1.18 -9.04
C GLN A 3 9.73 -0.46 -10.20
N LYS A 4 10.96 0.01 -10.00
CA LYS A 4 11.72 0.70 -11.04
C LYS A 4 12.01 -0.21 -12.24
N ILE A 5 12.25 -1.50 -11.98
CA ILE A 5 12.46 -2.50 -13.03
C ILE A 5 11.15 -2.71 -13.80
N TYR A 6 10.02 -2.80 -13.10
CA TYR A 6 8.70 -2.94 -13.70
C TYR A 6 8.33 -1.73 -14.59
N GLU A 7 8.51 -0.52 -14.09
CA GLU A 7 8.25 0.73 -14.81
C GLU A 7 9.12 0.84 -16.07
N ALA A 8 10.38 0.39 -16.02
CA ALA A 8 11.28 0.46 -17.16
C ALA A 8 11.02 -0.61 -18.23
N ASN A 9 10.51 -1.79 -17.84
CA ASN A 9 10.54 -2.98 -18.70
C ASN A 9 9.18 -3.63 -18.95
N CYS A 10 8.23 -3.51 -18.02
CA CYS A 10 7.01 -4.32 -18.00
C CYS A 10 5.75 -3.49 -18.27
N VAL A 11 5.72 -2.24 -17.80
CA VAL A 11 4.53 -1.36 -17.77
C VAL A 11 3.89 -1.15 -19.14
N THR A 12 4.70 -1.09 -20.21
CA THR A 12 4.22 -0.86 -21.59
C THR A 12 3.23 -1.94 -22.04
N CYS A 13 3.38 -3.17 -21.54
CA CYS A 13 2.49 -4.28 -21.87
C CYS A 13 1.53 -4.60 -20.72
N HIS A 14 2.02 -4.62 -19.48
CA HIS A 14 1.21 -5.06 -18.34
C HIS A 14 0.42 -3.94 -17.65
N GLY A 15 0.63 -2.67 -18.00
CA GLY A 15 -0.06 -1.52 -17.42
C GLY A 15 0.51 -1.10 -16.06
N PRO A 16 0.25 0.13 -15.59
CA PRO A 16 0.79 0.61 -14.31
C PRO A 16 0.16 -0.05 -13.08
N GLN A 17 -1.04 -0.62 -13.22
CA GLN A 17 -1.73 -1.39 -12.17
C GLN A 17 -1.57 -2.91 -12.36
N GLY A 18 -0.80 -3.35 -13.36
CA GLY A 18 -0.66 -4.78 -13.64
C GLY A 18 -1.87 -5.43 -14.32
N GLU A 19 -2.84 -4.67 -14.81
CA GLU A 19 -4.09 -5.19 -15.36
C GLU A 19 -3.97 -5.84 -16.75
N GLY A 20 -2.77 -5.85 -17.34
CA GLY A 20 -2.57 -6.38 -18.69
C GLY A 20 -3.07 -5.44 -19.79
N ASP A 21 -3.27 -4.17 -19.47
CA ASP A 21 -3.88 -3.13 -20.31
C ASP A 21 -2.89 -2.02 -20.71
N GLY A 22 -1.59 -2.32 -20.68
CA GLY A 22 -0.55 -1.38 -21.10
C GLY A 22 -0.73 -0.90 -22.55
N LEU A 23 -0.08 0.21 -22.91
CA LEU A 23 -0.23 0.83 -24.24
C LEU A 23 -0.04 -0.13 -25.42
N ALA A 24 0.81 -1.14 -25.28
CA ALA A 24 1.04 -2.16 -26.31
C ALA A 24 0.05 -3.34 -26.25
N ALA A 25 -0.65 -3.56 -25.14
CA ALA A 25 -1.46 -4.75 -24.88
C ALA A 25 -2.50 -5.05 -25.96
N ALA A 26 -3.21 -4.01 -26.41
CA ALA A 26 -4.28 -4.15 -27.41
C ALA A 26 -3.79 -4.68 -28.78
N ALA A 27 -2.49 -4.60 -29.06
CA ALA A 27 -1.88 -5.09 -30.29
C ALA A 27 -1.27 -6.51 -30.16
N LEU A 28 -1.34 -7.13 -28.98
CA LEU A 28 -0.75 -8.44 -28.71
C LEU A 28 -1.82 -9.54 -28.71
N ASP A 29 -1.45 -10.71 -29.25
CA ASP A 29 -2.27 -11.92 -29.23
C ASP A 29 -1.40 -13.11 -28.75
N PRO A 30 -1.74 -13.76 -27.63
CA PRO A 30 -2.75 -13.33 -26.65
C PRO A 30 -2.38 -11.99 -26.00
N GLN A 31 -3.40 -11.28 -25.49
CA GLN A 31 -3.18 -10.11 -24.64
C GLN A 31 -2.42 -10.51 -23.35
N PRO A 32 -1.65 -9.59 -22.76
CA PRO A 32 -0.99 -9.84 -21.47
C PRO A 32 -2.02 -10.20 -20.39
N ALA A 33 -1.69 -11.19 -19.56
CA ALA A 33 -2.52 -11.54 -18.41
C ALA A 33 -2.54 -10.39 -17.39
N SER A 34 -3.69 -10.23 -16.70
CA SER A 34 -3.77 -9.35 -15.54
C SER A 34 -3.00 -9.99 -14.37
N LEU A 35 -1.94 -9.31 -13.95
CA LEU A 35 -1.14 -9.59 -12.77
C LEU A 35 -1.86 -9.18 -11.47
N ALA A 36 -2.98 -8.44 -11.57
CA ALA A 36 -3.86 -8.11 -10.47
C ALA A 36 -4.93 -9.19 -10.23
N ASP A 37 -5.08 -10.17 -11.13
CA ASP A 37 -5.95 -11.34 -10.90
C ASP A 37 -5.40 -12.17 -9.74
N LYS A 38 -5.99 -11.96 -8.57
CA LYS A 38 -5.62 -12.62 -7.32
C LYS A 38 -5.74 -14.14 -7.39
N ALA A 39 -6.80 -14.67 -8.00
CA ALA A 39 -7.00 -16.11 -8.07
C ALA A 39 -5.90 -16.75 -8.94
N MET A 40 -5.63 -16.17 -10.10
CA MET A 40 -4.53 -16.61 -10.96
C MET A 40 -3.19 -16.52 -10.22
N MET A 41 -2.87 -15.36 -9.65
CA MET A 41 -1.57 -15.15 -9.02
C MET A 41 -1.34 -16.07 -7.83
N GLN A 42 -2.37 -16.40 -7.04
CA GLN A 42 -2.27 -17.35 -5.94
C GLN A 42 -1.91 -18.77 -6.39
N ASP A 43 -2.36 -19.20 -7.57
CA ASP A 43 -2.06 -20.52 -8.12
C ASP A 43 -0.66 -20.61 -8.75
N LEU A 44 -0.07 -19.46 -9.12
CA LEU A 44 1.27 -19.41 -9.71
C LEU A 44 2.34 -19.43 -8.63
N SER A 45 3.24 -20.42 -8.66
CA SER A 45 4.42 -20.43 -7.79
C SER A 45 5.44 -19.35 -8.19
N ASP A 46 6.20 -18.85 -7.22
CA ASP A 46 7.30 -17.90 -7.47
C ASP A 46 8.36 -18.46 -8.44
N GLY A 47 8.64 -19.77 -8.38
CA GLY A 47 9.54 -20.44 -9.33
C GLY A 47 8.99 -20.43 -10.76
N TYR A 48 7.68 -20.58 -10.93
CA TYR A 48 7.05 -20.43 -12.24
C TYR A 48 7.14 -18.99 -12.75
N LEU A 49 6.88 -17.99 -11.90
CA LEU A 49 7.01 -16.58 -12.26
C LEU A 49 8.45 -16.24 -12.66
N PHE A 50 9.44 -16.74 -11.93
CA PHE A 50 10.85 -16.59 -12.27
C PHE A 50 11.17 -17.18 -13.64
N TRP A 51 10.76 -18.43 -13.87
CA TRP A 51 10.94 -19.07 -15.17
C TRP A 51 10.25 -18.28 -16.28
N ARG A 52 9.03 -17.79 -16.04
CA ARG A 52 8.23 -17.05 -17.02
C ARG A 52 8.86 -15.70 -17.40
N VAL A 53 9.39 -14.97 -16.42
CA VAL A 53 10.11 -13.70 -16.68
C VAL A 53 11.46 -13.98 -17.35
N SER A 54 12.18 -15.00 -16.91
CA SER A 54 13.49 -15.37 -17.44
C SER A 54 13.42 -15.82 -18.90
N GLU A 55 12.52 -16.75 -19.22
CA GLU A 55 12.40 -17.40 -20.53
C GLU A 55 11.44 -16.69 -21.49
N GLY A 56 10.58 -15.81 -20.97
CA GLY A 56 9.55 -15.14 -21.76
C GLY A 56 8.43 -16.10 -22.17
N GLY A 57 7.82 -15.84 -23.33
CA GLY A 57 6.61 -16.56 -23.73
C GLY A 57 6.43 -16.93 -25.18
N ALA A 58 7.47 -16.81 -26.01
CA ALA A 58 7.42 -17.19 -27.41
C ALA A 58 7.31 -18.72 -27.66
N MET A 59 7.32 -19.54 -26.60
CA MET A 59 7.26 -21.00 -26.70
C MET A 59 5.85 -21.56 -26.49
N PRO A 60 5.51 -22.72 -27.10
CA PRO A 60 4.28 -23.44 -26.78
C PRO A 60 4.18 -23.82 -25.29
N PRO A 61 2.98 -23.87 -24.70
CA PRO A 61 1.68 -23.56 -25.32
C PRO A 61 1.35 -22.06 -25.35
N PHE A 62 2.20 -21.20 -24.78
CA PHE A 62 1.88 -19.78 -24.55
C PHE A 62 1.87 -18.94 -25.83
N ASN A 63 2.88 -19.13 -26.70
CA ASN A 63 3.04 -18.42 -27.98
C ASN A 63 2.76 -16.90 -27.90
N SER A 64 3.16 -16.27 -26.80
CA SER A 64 2.90 -14.86 -26.48
C SER A 64 4.11 -13.98 -26.82
N ALA A 65 3.87 -12.68 -26.95
CA ALA A 65 4.92 -11.67 -27.20
C ALA A 65 5.79 -11.32 -25.96
N MET A 66 5.63 -12.01 -24.84
CA MET A 66 6.43 -11.75 -23.63
C MET A 66 7.91 -12.06 -23.90
N LEU A 67 8.75 -11.04 -23.74
CA LEU A 67 10.20 -11.14 -23.97
C LEU A 67 10.87 -11.98 -22.88
N ALA A 68 11.96 -12.65 -23.26
CA ALA A 68 12.86 -13.30 -22.30
C ALA A 68 13.77 -12.24 -21.67
N TRP A 69 13.77 -12.14 -20.34
CA TRP A 69 14.59 -11.17 -19.62
C TRP A 69 15.94 -11.70 -19.17
N LYS A 70 16.18 -13.01 -19.29
CA LYS A 70 17.49 -13.59 -19.02
C LYS A 70 18.57 -12.95 -19.90
N GLY A 71 19.70 -12.60 -19.30
CA GLY A 71 20.80 -11.93 -19.98
C GLY A 71 20.62 -10.41 -20.15
N THR A 72 19.42 -9.87 -19.88
CA THR A 72 19.18 -8.43 -19.76
C THR A 72 19.07 -8.02 -18.30
N LEU A 73 18.32 -8.79 -17.50
CA LEU A 73 18.22 -8.66 -16.05
C LEU A 73 19.04 -9.76 -15.38
N SER A 74 19.68 -9.43 -14.25
CA SER A 74 20.26 -10.41 -13.34
C SER A 74 19.17 -11.21 -12.61
N GLU A 75 19.52 -12.38 -12.07
CA GLU A 75 18.56 -13.21 -11.31
C GLU A 75 17.96 -12.44 -10.13
N GLU A 76 18.78 -11.64 -9.45
CA GLU A 76 18.34 -10.78 -8.35
C GLU A 76 17.32 -9.74 -8.81
N GLU A 77 17.53 -9.09 -9.95
CA GLU A 77 16.56 -8.14 -10.53
C GLU A 77 15.25 -8.82 -10.94
N ILE A 78 15.31 -10.06 -11.44
CA ILE A 78 14.13 -10.86 -11.74
C ILE A 78 13.35 -11.14 -10.45
N TRP A 79 14.01 -11.53 -9.36
CA TRP A 79 13.34 -11.73 -8.07
C TRP A 79 12.73 -10.44 -7.52
N GLN A 80 13.44 -9.32 -7.65
CA GLN A 80 12.93 -8.02 -7.22
C GLN A 80 11.67 -7.60 -7.98
N VAL A 81 11.62 -7.79 -9.30
CA VAL A 81 10.41 -7.45 -10.07
C VAL A 81 9.25 -8.40 -9.76
N ILE A 82 9.51 -9.69 -9.51
CA ILE A 82 8.47 -10.64 -9.08
C ILE A 82 7.87 -10.25 -7.73
N SER A 83 8.73 -9.88 -6.76
CA SER A 83 8.26 -9.39 -5.47
C SER A 83 7.37 -8.16 -5.61
N TYR A 84 7.67 -7.25 -6.55
CA TYR A 84 6.80 -6.12 -6.84
C TYR A 84 5.50 -6.54 -7.54
N VAL A 85 5.56 -7.44 -8.53
CA VAL A 85 4.38 -7.95 -9.23
C VAL A 85 3.37 -8.60 -8.28
N ARG A 86 3.82 -9.27 -7.23
CA ARG A 86 2.94 -9.85 -6.20
C ARG A 86 2.02 -8.82 -5.55
N THR A 87 2.49 -7.59 -5.37
CA THR A 87 1.75 -6.53 -4.70
C THR A 87 0.47 -6.10 -5.42
N PHE A 88 0.37 -6.33 -6.74
CA PHE A 88 -0.85 -6.06 -7.51
C PHE A 88 -2.03 -6.97 -7.12
N SER A 89 -1.72 -8.17 -6.61
CA SER A 89 -2.70 -9.19 -6.25
C SER A 89 -2.93 -9.33 -4.74
N GLU A 90 -2.23 -8.53 -3.95
CA GLU A 90 -2.38 -8.48 -2.50
C GLU A 90 -3.51 -7.54 -2.11
N ASP A 91 -4.26 -7.89 -1.05
CA ASP A 91 -5.18 -6.94 -0.43
C ASP A 91 -4.31 -5.85 0.20
N GLN A 92 -4.23 -4.68 -0.43
CA GLN A 92 -3.67 -3.50 0.24
C GLN A 92 -4.48 -3.32 1.54
N PRO A 93 -3.85 -3.18 2.72
CA PRO A 93 -4.60 -2.74 3.88
C PRO A 93 -5.18 -1.38 3.52
N GLU A 94 -6.50 -1.31 3.44
CA GLU A 94 -7.24 -0.08 3.20
C GLU A 94 -6.85 0.88 4.33
N ILE A 95 -5.93 1.81 4.04
CA ILE A 95 -5.60 2.88 4.97
C ILE A 95 -6.82 3.78 4.97
N GLN A 96 -7.69 3.57 5.95
CA GLN A 96 -8.74 4.54 6.28
C GLN A 96 -7.99 5.79 6.72
N GLU A 97 -7.86 6.77 5.83
CA GLU A 97 -7.49 8.13 6.17
C GLU A 97 -8.60 8.67 7.08
N ASP A 98 -8.43 8.50 8.39
CA ASP A 98 -9.15 9.27 9.38
C ASP A 98 -8.76 10.73 9.20
N THR A 99 -9.61 11.45 8.48
CA THR A 99 -9.51 12.90 8.35
C THR A 99 -9.76 13.50 9.74
N GLU A 100 -8.70 13.65 10.53
CA GLU A 100 -8.70 14.51 11.72
C GLU A 100 -8.93 15.94 11.25
N HIS A 101 -10.14 16.43 11.55
CA HIS A 101 -10.60 17.77 11.26
C HIS A 101 -9.82 18.76 12.14
N HIS A 102 -8.71 19.27 11.64
CA HIS A 102 -8.05 20.47 12.15
C HIS A 102 -8.73 21.68 11.51
N GLU A 103 -9.67 22.30 12.22
CA GLU A 103 -10.06 23.69 11.95
C GLU A 103 -9.41 24.56 13.03
N ASP A 104 -8.45 25.36 12.55
CA ASP A 104 -7.65 26.33 13.28
C ASP A 104 -8.49 27.46 13.91
N GLU A 105 -7.81 28.12 14.85
CA GLU A 105 -8.25 29.00 15.94
C GLU A 105 -8.85 30.37 15.58
N ALA A 106 -9.24 31.08 16.66
CA ALA A 106 -9.35 32.53 16.88
C ALA A 106 -10.82 33.04 16.92
N GLU A 107 -11.34 33.80 17.90
CA GLU A 107 -10.78 34.82 18.80
C GLU A 107 -11.74 35.04 20.01
N HIS A 108 -11.21 35.27 21.23
CA HIS A 108 -11.50 36.47 22.07
C HIS A 108 -10.92 36.36 23.49
N HIS A 109 -9.71 36.91 23.62
CA HIS A 109 -9.23 37.84 24.66
C HIS A 109 -10.33 38.89 25.03
N GLU A 110 -10.57 39.42 26.24
CA GLU A 110 -9.78 39.68 27.47
C GLU A 110 -10.72 39.89 28.68
N ASP A 111 -10.13 39.92 29.88
CA ASP A 111 -10.45 40.78 31.04
C ASP A 111 -10.77 40.13 32.42
N GLU A 112 -9.74 40.27 33.27
CA GLU A 112 -9.75 40.86 34.61
C GLU A 112 -10.13 39.97 35.81
N ALA A 113 -9.07 39.68 36.58
CA ALA A 113 -9.10 39.28 37.97
C ALA A 113 -9.60 40.41 38.88
N GLU A 114 -9.91 40.02 40.13
CA GLU A 114 -9.86 40.79 41.40
C GLU A 114 -11.19 40.92 42.16
N HIS A 115 -11.23 40.29 43.35
CA HIS A 115 -11.80 40.69 44.65
C HIS A 115 -11.81 39.41 45.54
N GLN A 116 -10.90 39.15 46.50
CA GLN A 116 -10.73 39.78 47.84
C GLN A 116 -12.08 40.06 48.52
N GLU A 117 -12.43 39.68 49.76
CA GLU A 117 -11.78 39.14 50.97
C GLU A 117 -12.92 38.75 51.95
N ASP A 118 -12.59 37.94 52.97
CA ASP A 118 -13.29 37.76 54.27
C ASP A 118 -14.72 37.12 54.27
N GLU A 119 -15.07 36.16 55.13
CA GLU A 119 -14.99 36.23 56.59
C GLU A 119 -14.74 34.87 57.28
N ALA A 120 -14.28 35.01 58.51
CA ALA A 120 -13.73 34.04 59.43
C ALA A 120 -14.77 33.19 60.19
N GLU A 121 -14.27 32.03 60.64
CA GLU A 121 -14.43 31.44 61.98
C GLU A 121 -15.83 31.18 62.59
N HIS A 122 -16.04 29.92 62.97
CA HIS A 122 -16.68 29.35 64.19
C HIS A 122 -17.18 27.94 63.81
N HIS A 123 -17.11 26.84 64.56
CA HIS A 123 -16.74 26.45 65.92
C HIS A 123 -16.58 24.91 65.86
N GLU A 124 -15.49 24.33 66.36
CA GLU A 124 -15.43 23.56 67.64
C GLU A 124 -15.95 22.10 67.62
N ASP A 125 -14.97 21.19 67.80
CA ASP A 125 -14.89 20.06 68.75
C ASP A 125 -15.97 18.95 68.90
N GLY A 126 -15.44 17.73 69.13
CA GLY A 126 -16.04 16.72 70.03
C GLY A 126 -16.49 15.41 69.35
N VAL A 127 -15.68 14.34 69.34
CA VAL A 127 -15.55 13.29 70.38
C VAL A 127 -16.77 12.33 70.49
N GLU A 128 -16.52 11.08 70.07
CA GLU A 128 -16.93 9.77 70.62
C GLU A 128 -18.22 9.63 71.46
N HIS A 129 -19.06 8.63 71.13
CA HIS A 129 -19.44 7.57 72.09
C HIS A 129 -20.07 6.33 71.43
N HIS A 130 -19.66 5.18 71.99
CA HIS A 130 -20.25 3.84 71.93
C HIS A 130 -21.75 3.82 72.30
N GLU A 131 -22.50 2.91 71.69
CA GLU A 131 -23.28 1.85 72.38
C GLU A 131 -23.72 0.76 71.39
#